data_AF-A0A2N3WPU3-F1
#
_entry.id   AF-A0A2N3WPU3-F1
#
_cell.length_a   1.000
_cell.length_b   1.000
_cell.length_c   1.000
_cell.angle_alpha   90.00
_cell.angle_beta   90.00
_cell.angle_gamma   90.00
#
_symmetry.space_group_name_H-M   'P 1'
#
loop_
_entity.id
_entity.type
_entity.pdbx_description
1 polymer ?
#
loop_
_entity_poly.entity_id
_entity_poly.type
_entity_poly.pdbx_seq_one_letter_code
_entity_poly.pdbx_strand_id
1 'polypeptide(L)'
;MNEPIPVYTTSRLRVVVTAYLAQVRAGRITLDEAEARVVAAFDSLERQRAAAALLRDQEVTGNREGKVAADPAITSARAARSVQPRTGTQRAAILQYVVEAPNGVTDFEISRDMRILPNSVRPRRNELADGGYVVDSGQTRQHRGSSWAVWVATDEARAWYGR
;
A
#
# COMPACT_ATOMS: atom_id res chain seq x y z
N MET A 1 -16.68 23.17 8.98
CA MET A 1 -16.13 22.04 9.76
C MET A 1 -15.93 20.90 8.78
N ASN A 2 -14.69 20.68 8.33
CA ASN A 2 -14.34 19.64 7.37
C ASN A 2 -13.81 18.43 8.14
N GLU A 3 -14.59 17.36 8.17
CA GLU A 3 -14.09 16.06 8.63
C GLU A 3 -13.17 15.43 7.57
N PRO A 4 -12.11 14.73 7.97
CA PRO A 4 -11.20 14.07 7.04
C PRO A 4 -11.83 12.78 6.48
N ILE A 5 -11.80 12.60 5.17
CA ILE A 5 -12.33 11.41 4.48
C ILE A 5 -11.24 10.32 4.43
N PRO A 6 -11.51 9.07 4.87
CA PRO A 6 -10.54 7.97 4.89
C PRO A 6 -10.30 7.33 3.52
N VAL A 7 -9.11 6.77 3.35
CA VAL A 7 -8.54 6.28 2.08
C VAL A 7 -9.11 4.91 1.70
N TYR A 8 -9.85 4.81 0.59
CA TYR A 8 -10.19 3.54 -0.07
C TYR A 8 -10.15 3.65 -1.60
N THR A 9 -9.22 2.93 -2.23
CA THR A 9 -8.75 3.13 -3.63
C THR A 9 -9.73 2.69 -4.74
N THR A 10 -10.87 2.08 -4.41
CA THR A 10 -12.02 1.91 -5.36
C THR A 10 -13.22 2.79 -4.98
N SER A 11 -13.26 3.28 -3.73
CA SER A 11 -14.35 4.10 -3.21
C SER A 11 -14.32 5.54 -3.71
N ARG A 12 -13.15 6.11 -4.03
CA ARG A 12 -13.04 7.56 -4.30
C ARG A 12 -13.75 8.01 -5.58
N LEU A 13 -13.66 7.26 -6.67
CA LEU A 13 -14.38 7.56 -7.92
C LEU A 13 -15.89 7.37 -7.74
N ARG A 14 -16.30 6.31 -7.05
CA ARG A 14 -17.70 6.07 -6.71
C ARG A 14 -18.27 7.20 -5.85
N VAL A 15 -17.50 7.71 -4.88
CA VAL A 15 -17.87 8.84 -4.02
C VAL A 15 -17.99 10.13 -4.83
N VAL A 16 -17.03 10.43 -5.71
CA VAL A 16 -17.05 11.64 -6.56
C VAL A 16 -18.26 11.62 -7.49
N VAL A 17 -18.49 10.51 -8.20
CA VAL A 17 -19.64 10.36 -9.09
C VAL A 17 -20.95 10.44 -8.31
N THR A 18 -21.05 9.76 -7.16
CA THR A 18 -22.27 9.79 -6.31
C THR A 18 -22.55 11.20 -5.79
N ALA A 19 -21.52 11.94 -5.39
CA ALA A 19 -21.65 13.31 -4.89
C ALA A 19 -22.14 14.28 -5.96
N TYR A 20 -21.65 14.15 -7.20
CA TYR A 20 -22.12 15.01 -8.30
C TYR A 20 -23.52 14.61 -8.79
N LEU A 21 -23.84 13.32 -8.86
CA LEU A 21 -25.21 12.87 -9.15
C LEU A 21 -26.22 13.35 -8.10
N ALA A 22 -25.83 13.43 -6.82
CA ALA A 22 -26.67 13.99 -5.77
C ALA A 22 -26.90 15.50 -5.95
N GLN A 23 -25.92 16.24 -6.50
CA GLN A 23 -26.06 17.66 -6.81
C GLN A 23 -26.98 17.89 -8.03
N VAL A 24 -26.90 17.03 -9.04
CA VAL A 24 -27.82 17.05 -10.20
C VAL A 24 -29.26 16.79 -9.75
N ARG A 25 -29.48 15.76 -8.92
CA ARG A 25 -30.82 15.47 -8.36
C ARG A 25 -31.39 16.61 -7.53
N ALA A 26 -30.52 17.38 -6.88
CA ALA A 26 -30.89 18.56 -6.12
C ALA A 26 -31.05 19.83 -6.98
N GLY A 27 -30.90 19.74 -8.31
CA GLY A 27 -30.98 20.88 -9.22
C GLY A 27 -29.87 21.93 -9.05
N ARG A 28 -28.78 21.58 -8.34
CA ARG A 28 -27.69 22.50 -8.00
C ARG A 28 -26.66 22.66 -9.12
N ILE A 29 -26.54 21.64 -9.97
CA ILE A 29 -25.69 21.63 -11.17
C ILE A 29 -26.43 20.86 -12.27
N THR A 30 -26.09 21.13 -13.52
CA THR A 30 -26.60 20.36 -14.65
C THR A 30 -25.86 19.02 -14.79
N LEU A 31 -26.43 18.10 -15.58
CA LEU A 31 -25.76 16.83 -15.88
C LEU A 31 -24.44 17.05 -16.63
N ASP A 32 -24.42 17.99 -17.57
CA ASP A 32 -23.22 18.37 -18.34
C ASP A 32 -22.12 18.94 -17.44
N GLU A 33 -22.50 19.77 -16.45
CA GLU A 33 -21.57 20.29 -15.44
C GLU A 33 -21.03 19.19 -14.52
N ALA A 34 -21.87 18.22 -14.16
CA ALA A 34 -21.45 17.06 -13.38
C ALA A 34 -20.47 16.19 -14.16
N GLU A 35 -20.72 15.95 -15.45
CA GLU A 35 -19.86 15.19 -16.34
C GLU A 35 -18.49 15.85 -16.47
N ALA A 36 -18.44 17.15 -16.79
CA ALA A 36 -17.19 17.90 -16.91
C ALA A 36 -16.35 17.85 -15.62
N ARG A 37 -17.00 17.89 -14.45
CA ARG A 37 -16.32 17.83 -13.14
C ARG A 37 -15.80 16.43 -12.80
N VAL A 38 -16.50 15.38 -13.21
CA VAL A 38 -16.03 13.99 -13.04
C VAL A 38 -14.82 13.73 -13.94
N VAL A 39 -14.87 14.17 -15.20
CA VAL A 39 -13.73 14.06 -16.14
C VAL A 39 -12.52 14.83 -15.61
N ALA A 40 -12.70 16.07 -15.17
CA ALA A 40 -11.60 16.86 -14.59
C ALA A 40 -10.99 16.22 -13.33
N ALA A 41 -11.82 15.60 -12.49
CA ALA A 41 -11.36 14.85 -11.32
C ALA A 41 -10.56 13.59 -11.70
N PHE A 42 -10.97 12.91 -12.78
CA PHE A 42 -10.24 11.76 -13.32
C PHE A 42 -8.87 12.18 -13.88
N ASP A 43 -8.83 13.22 -14.72
CA ASP A 43 -7.60 13.73 -15.30
C ASP A 43 -6.62 14.22 -14.23
N SER A 44 -7.12 14.84 -13.16
CA SER A 44 -6.30 15.25 -12.03
C SER A 44 -5.69 14.05 -11.30
N LEU A 45 -6.45 12.97 -11.13
CA LEU A 45 -5.97 11.74 -10.51
C LEU A 45 -4.92 11.04 -11.38
N GLU A 46 -5.13 10.99 -12.70
CA GLU A 46 -4.16 10.44 -13.64
C GLU A 46 -2.88 11.29 -13.68
N ARG A 47 -2.98 12.62 -13.64
CA ARG A 47 -1.82 13.50 -13.49
C ARG A 47 -1.06 13.27 -12.19
N GLN A 48 -1.76 13.08 -11.07
CA GLN A 48 -1.11 12.76 -9.79
C GLN A 48 -0.41 11.40 -9.82
N ARG A 49 -1.00 10.40 -10.49
CA ARG A 49 -0.38 9.08 -10.69
C ARG A 49 0.84 9.14 -11.59
N ALA A 50 0.76 9.91 -12.68
CA ALA A 50 1.87 10.12 -13.61
C ALA A 50 3.02 10.89 -12.94
N ALA A 51 2.72 11.93 -12.15
CA ALA A 51 3.72 12.66 -11.36
C ALA A 51 4.39 11.75 -10.32
N ALA A 52 3.62 10.91 -9.63
CA ALA A 52 4.17 9.91 -8.71
C ALA A 52 5.00 8.84 -9.44
N ALA A 53 4.70 8.52 -10.70
CA ALA A 53 5.49 7.61 -11.52
C ALA A 53 6.81 8.24 -11.98
N LEU A 54 6.81 9.52 -12.39
CA LEU A 54 8.00 10.28 -12.75
C LEU A 54 8.96 10.48 -11.56
N LEU A 55 8.42 10.76 -10.36
CA LEU A 55 9.23 10.84 -9.15
C LEU A 55 9.90 9.49 -8.82
N ARG A 56 9.21 8.37 -9.06
CA ARG A 56 9.78 7.02 -8.90
C ARG A 56 10.88 6.72 -9.93
N ASP A 57 10.73 7.18 -11.18
CA ASP A 57 11.70 6.93 -12.24
C ASP A 57 13.00 7.72 -12.03
N GLN A 58 12.90 8.95 -11.51
CA GLN A 58 14.06 9.77 -11.09
C GLN A 58 14.81 9.16 -9.90
N GLU A 59 14.11 8.50 -8.98
CA GLU A 59 14.71 7.79 -7.85
C GLU A 59 15.47 6.52 -8.29
N VAL A 60 14.97 5.84 -9.34
CA VAL A 60 15.60 4.64 -9.92
C VAL A 60 16.82 4.98 -10.79
N THR A 61 16.86 6.15 -11.43
CA THR A 61 18.01 6.56 -12.27
C THR A 61 19.24 6.97 -11.45
N GLY A 62 19.08 7.36 -10.18
CA GLY A 62 20.19 7.63 -9.26
C GLY A 62 20.94 6.37 -8.80
N ASN A 63 20.43 5.17 -9.10
CA ASN A 63 20.91 3.90 -8.54
C ASN A 63 21.62 3.03 -9.60
N ARG A 64 22.53 3.63 -10.37
CA ARG A 64 23.45 2.89 -11.24
C ARG A 64 24.85 2.84 -10.63
N GLU A 65 25.02 1.98 -9.64
CA GLU A 65 26.28 1.24 -9.52
C GLU A 65 26.05 -0.10 -8.80
N GLY A 66 26.44 -1.17 -9.48
CA GLY A 66 26.23 -2.53 -9.02
C GLY A 66 26.67 -3.55 -10.06
N LYS A 67 27.89 -3.38 -10.58
CA LYS A 67 28.59 -4.41 -11.34
C LYS A 67 29.10 -5.44 -10.32
N VAL A 68 28.72 -6.70 -10.48
CA VAL A 68 29.02 -7.79 -9.54
C VAL A 68 30.52 -8.10 -9.49
N ALA A 69 31.05 -8.27 -8.27
CA ALA A 69 32.05 -9.26 -7.78
C ALA A 69 32.91 -8.61 -6.67
N ALA A 70 33.35 -9.26 -5.57
CA ALA A 70 33.14 -10.59 -5.01
C ALA A 70 33.68 -10.54 -3.57
N ASP A 71 32.80 -10.59 -2.56
CA ASP A 71 33.10 -11.22 -1.26
C ASP A 71 31.80 -11.34 -0.42
N PRO A 72 31.13 -12.50 -0.35
CA PRO A 72 29.80 -12.62 0.22
C PRO A 72 29.78 -13.07 1.69
N ALA A 73 30.89 -12.99 2.42
CA ALA A 73 30.95 -13.51 3.77
C ALA A 73 30.61 -12.44 4.83
N ILE A 74 29.42 -12.58 5.42
CA ILE A 74 29.08 -12.20 6.80
C ILE A 74 28.51 -10.78 7.04
N THR A 75 28.83 -9.74 6.28
CA THR A 75 28.46 -8.36 6.69
C THR A 75 27.13 -7.81 6.13
N SER A 76 26.57 -8.38 5.05
CA SER A 76 25.37 -7.84 4.38
C SER A 76 24.04 -8.30 5.01
N ALA A 77 23.96 -9.57 5.45
CA ALA A 77 22.68 -10.13 5.89
C ALA A 77 22.23 -9.60 7.26
N ARG A 78 23.16 -9.26 8.18
CA ARG A 78 22.79 -8.76 9.51
C ARG A 78 22.49 -7.26 9.51
N ALA A 79 23.23 -6.47 8.73
CA ALA A 79 23.00 -5.03 8.60
C ALA A 79 21.69 -4.71 7.87
N ALA A 80 21.28 -5.54 6.89
CA ALA A 80 19.99 -5.39 6.21
C ALA A 80 18.78 -5.73 7.12
N ARG A 81 18.98 -6.53 8.18
CA ARG A 81 17.93 -7.00 9.10
C ARG A 81 17.47 -5.95 10.13
N SER A 82 18.20 -4.85 10.31
CA SER A 82 17.95 -3.85 11.36
C SER A 82 17.53 -2.47 10.85
N VAL A 83 17.33 -2.30 9.54
CA VAL A 83 16.89 -1.01 9.00
C VAL A 83 15.37 -0.95 9.03
N GLN A 84 14.83 -0.08 9.89
CA GLN A 84 13.41 0.22 9.97
C GLN A 84 12.80 0.38 8.56
N PRO A 85 11.55 -0.04 8.32
CA PRO A 85 10.90 0.18 7.04
C PRO A 85 10.99 1.66 6.65
N ARG A 86 11.57 1.91 5.47
CA ARG A 86 11.66 3.27 4.93
C ARG A 86 10.27 3.71 4.48
N THR A 87 9.80 4.83 4.99
CA THR A 87 8.51 5.44 4.60
C THR A 87 8.43 5.60 3.08
N GLY A 88 7.26 5.36 2.49
CA GLY A 88 7.04 5.42 1.05
C GLY A 88 7.46 4.16 0.26
N THR A 89 8.14 3.20 0.89
CA THR A 89 8.45 1.91 0.24
C THR A 89 7.27 0.95 0.26
N GLN A 90 7.23 -0.02 -0.67
CA GLN A 90 6.21 -1.07 -0.69
C GLN A 90 6.20 -1.89 0.61
N ARG A 91 7.35 -2.06 1.27
CA ARG A 91 7.46 -2.72 2.58
C ARG A 91 6.76 -1.92 3.68
N ALA A 92 6.97 -0.61 3.73
CA ALA A 92 6.27 0.29 4.65
C ALA A 92 4.75 0.28 4.41
N ALA A 93 4.31 0.28 3.16
CA ALA A 93 2.88 0.19 2.82
C ALA A 93 2.25 -1.14 3.28
N ILE A 94 2.95 -2.27 3.11
CA ILE A 94 2.49 -3.57 3.61
C ILE A 94 2.41 -3.55 5.14
N LEU A 95 3.42 -2.99 5.82
CA LEU A 95 3.41 -2.91 7.28
C LEU A 95 2.23 -2.09 7.80
N GLN A 96 1.99 -0.91 7.22
CA GLN A 96 0.83 -0.08 7.54
C GLN A 96 -0.48 -0.88 7.40
N TYR A 97 -0.65 -1.60 6.29
CA TYR A 97 -1.84 -2.42 6.06
C TYR A 97 -2.03 -3.50 7.13
N VAL A 98 -0.95 -4.15 7.56
CA VAL A 98 -0.99 -5.17 8.63
C VAL A 98 -1.33 -4.52 9.99
N VAL A 99 -0.78 -3.34 10.29
CA VAL A 99 -1.05 -2.61 11.55
C VAL A 99 -2.52 -2.18 11.66
N GLU A 100 -3.09 -1.72 10.56
CA GLU A 100 -4.49 -1.28 10.45
C GLU A 100 -5.49 -2.45 10.50
N ALA A 101 -5.03 -3.70 10.37
CA ALA A 101 -5.87 -4.90 10.39
C ALA A 101 -5.88 -5.58 11.77
N PRO A 102 -6.92 -5.38 12.61
CA PRO A 102 -6.95 -5.88 13.99
C PRO A 102 -6.94 -7.40 14.09
N ASN A 103 -7.50 -8.09 13.09
CA ASN A 103 -7.59 -9.56 13.04
C ASN A 103 -6.46 -10.22 12.22
N GLY A 104 -5.43 -9.45 11.86
CA GLY A 104 -4.37 -9.88 10.96
C GLY A 104 -4.83 -10.13 9.53
N VAL A 105 -3.85 -10.33 8.65
CA VAL A 105 -4.04 -10.45 7.20
C VAL A 105 -3.22 -11.60 6.62
N THR A 106 -3.73 -12.20 5.56
CA THR A 106 -2.98 -13.20 4.79
C THR A 106 -2.22 -12.55 3.64
N ASP A 107 -1.19 -13.23 3.12
CA ASP A 107 -0.49 -12.79 1.90
C ASP A 107 -1.45 -12.63 0.72
N PHE A 108 -2.52 -13.44 0.68
CA PHE A 108 -3.55 -13.38 -0.34
C PHE A 108 -4.36 -12.08 -0.23
N GLU A 109 -4.77 -11.69 0.98
CA GLU A 109 -5.51 -10.45 1.22
C GLU A 109 -4.64 -9.22 0.96
N ILE A 110 -3.38 -9.23 1.42
CA ILE A 110 -2.41 -8.17 1.09
C ILE A 110 -2.29 -8.02 -0.43
N SER A 111 -2.08 -9.12 -1.15
CA SER A 111 -1.95 -9.12 -2.60
C SER A 111 -3.21 -8.58 -3.30
N ARG A 112 -4.39 -9.05 -2.89
CA ARG A 112 -5.70 -8.67 -3.45
C ARG A 112 -6.02 -7.20 -3.19
N ASP A 113 -5.92 -6.77 -1.94
CA ASP A 113 -6.44 -5.48 -1.48
C ASP A 113 -5.49 -4.34 -1.86
N MET A 114 -4.18 -4.59 -1.79
CA MET A 114 -3.17 -3.62 -2.22
C MET A 114 -2.82 -3.70 -3.71
N ARG A 115 -3.41 -4.68 -4.44
CA ARG A 115 -3.09 -4.98 -5.85
C ARG A 115 -1.60 -5.20 -6.11
N ILE A 116 -0.94 -5.87 -5.17
CA ILE A 116 0.47 -6.25 -5.24
C ILE A 116 0.55 -7.70 -5.71
N LEU A 117 1.48 -8.03 -6.61
CA LEU A 117 1.65 -9.42 -7.04
C LEU A 117 2.04 -10.33 -5.86
N PRO A 118 1.54 -11.57 -5.76
CA PRO A 118 1.86 -12.48 -4.66
C PRO A 118 3.36 -12.73 -4.49
N ASN A 119 4.11 -12.79 -5.60
CA ASN A 119 5.57 -12.93 -5.61
C ASN A 119 6.31 -11.69 -5.07
N SER A 120 5.61 -10.56 -4.96
CA SER A 120 6.12 -9.33 -4.38
C SER A 120 5.74 -9.18 -2.91
N VAL A 121 4.58 -9.69 -2.48
CA VAL A 121 4.15 -9.66 -1.07
C VAL A 121 5.07 -10.50 -0.20
N ARG A 122 5.28 -11.77 -0.58
CA ARG A 122 6.02 -12.76 0.21
C ARG A 122 7.42 -12.32 0.66
N PRO A 123 8.32 -11.83 -0.23
CA PRO A 123 9.64 -11.39 0.21
C PRO A 123 9.57 -10.22 1.19
N ARG A 124 8.67 -9.25 0.96
CA ARG A 124 8.52 -8.06 1.82
C ARG A 124 7.90 -8.40 3.17
N ARG A 125 6.96 -9.35 3.20
CA ARG A 125 6.43 -9.92 4.44
C ARG A 125 7.54 -10.63 5.22
N ASN A 126 8.37 -11.45 4.57
CA ASN A 126 9.50 -12.11 5.23
C ASN A 126 10.49 -11.09 5.81
N GLU A 127 10.84 -10.04 5.05
CA GLU A 127 11.69 -8.96 5.57
C GLU A 127 11.09 -8.26 6.79
N LEU A 128 9.77 -8.05 6.82
CA LEU A 128 9.08 -7.50 7.98
C LEU A 128 9.08 -8.45 9.17
N ALA A 129 8.95 -9.76 8.93
CA ALA A 129 9.01 -10.77 9.98
C ALA A 129 10.43 -10.88 10.56
N ASP A 130 11.45 -10.92 9.71
CA ASP A 130 12.86 -10.94 10.09
C ASP A 130 13.25 -9.67 10.86
N GLY A 131 12.63 -8.53 10.52
CA GLY A 131 12.80 -7.25 11.22
C GLY A 131 11.96 -7.11 12.50
N GLY A 132 11.16 -8.11 12.88
CA GLY A 132 10.35 -8.10 14.10
C GLY A 132 9.07 -7.25 14.04
N TYR A 133 8.64 -6.83 12.84
CA TYR A 133 7.47 -5.98 12.64
C TYR A 133 6.16 -6.75 12.47
N VAL A 134 6.24 -7.98 11.95
CA VAL A 134 5.06 -8.85 11.82
C VAL A 134 5.41 -10.24 12.33
N VAL A 135 4.40 -10.97 12.82
CA VAL A 135 4.57 -12.34 13.29
C VAL A 135 3.43 -13.21 12.79
N ASP A 136 3.71 -14.49 12.56
CA ASP A 136 2.67 -15.48 12.29
C ASP A 136 1.81 -15.64 13.55
N SER A 137 0.50 -15.46 13.40
CA SER A 137 -0.45 -15.62 14.51
C SER A 137 -0.67 -17.08 14.93
N GLY A 138 -0.19 -18.05 14.14
CA GLY A 138 -0.52 -19.47 14.28
C GLY A 138 -1.91 -19.83 13.74
N GLN A 139 -2.67 -18.84 13.26
CA GLN A 139 -3.98 -19.05 12.63
C GLN A 139 -3.84 -19.12 11.12
N THR A 140 -4.80 -19.81 10.49
CA THR A 140 -4.91 -19.85 9.02
C THR A 140 -6.31 -19.44 8.57
N ARG A 141 -6.40 -18.88 7.36
CA ARG A 141 -7.65 -18.47 6.72
C ARG A 141 -7.75 -19.10 5.33
N GLN A 142 -8.93 -19.61 5.01
CA GLN A 142 -9.20 -20.25 3.72
C GLN A 142 -9.41 -19.21 2.61
N HIS A 143 -8.63 -19.31 1.54
CA HIS A 143 -8.79 -18.54 0.33
C HIS A 143 -8.55 -19.42 -0.90
N ARG A 144 -9.48 -19.39 -1.86
CA ARG A 144 -9.39 -20.17 -3.12
C ARG A 144 -9.10 -21.66 -2.89
N GLY A 145 -9.70 -22.25 -1.86
CA GLY A 145 -9.51 -23.67 -1.51
C GLY A 145 -8.17 -24.02 -0.86
N SER A 146 -7.34 -23.02 -0.52
CA SER A 146 -6.08 -23.20 0.21
C SER A 146 -6.10 -22.46 1.54
N SER A 147 -5.47 -23.02 2.57
CA SER A 147 -5.22 -22.34 3.84
C SER A 147 -4.00 -21.41 3.73
N TRP A 148 -4.13 -20.18 4.23
CA TRP A 148 -3.06 -19.18 4.25
C TRP A 148 -2.80 -18.71 5.68
N ALA A 149 -1.54 -18.58 6.07
CA ALA A 149 -1.15 -18.06 7.38
C ALA A 149 -1.61 -16.60 7.57
N VAL A 150 -2.09 -16.29 8.77
CA VAL A 150 -2.53 -14.95 9.16
C VAL A 150 -1.38 -14.24 9.90
N TRP A 151 -1.00 -13.07 9.40
CA TRP A 151 0.08 -12.24 9.93
C TRP A 151 -0.49 -11.07 10.73
N VAL A 152 0.09 -10.84 11.90
CA VAL A 152 -0.31 -9.75 12.80
C VAL A 152 0.88 -8.82 13.05
N ALA A 153 0.57 -7.54 13.27
CA ALA A 153 1.57 -6.55 13.64
C ALA A 153 2.03 -6.75 15.10
N THR A 154 3.32 -6.62 15.33
CA THR A 154 3.92 -6.60 16.68
C THR A 154 3.80 -5.22 17.31
N ASP A 155 4.16 -5.09 18.59
CA ASP A 155 4.20 -3.79 19.27
C ASP A 155 5.23 -2.84 18.62
N GLU A 156 6.37 -3.38 18.17
CA GLU A 156 7.40 -2.66 17.40
C GLU A 156 6.81 -2.00 16.15
N ALA A 157 5.94 -2.73 15.43
CA ALA A 157 5.27 -2.21 14.26
C ALA A 157 4.25 -1.12 14.55
N ARG A 158 3.48 -1.27 15.64
CA ARG A 158 2.54 -0.23 16.07
C ARG A 158 3.28 1.04 16.49
N ALA A 159 4.41 0.90 17.20
CA ALA A 159 5.28 2.01 17.56
C ALA A 159 5.95 2.66 16.34
N TRP A 160 6.28 1.90 15.29
CA TRP A 160 6.76 2.46 14.03
C TRP A 160 5.67 3.23 13.28
N TYR A 161 4.43 2.71 13.24
CA TYR A 161 3.31 3.34 12.52
C TYR A 161 2.79 4.62 13.18
N GLY A 162 2.86 4.71 14.51
CA GLY A 162 2.41 5.88 15.27
C GLY A 162 3.39 7.07 15.31
N ARG A 163 4.50 7.01 14.56
CA ARG A 163 5.54 8.05 14.52
C ARG A 163 5.33 9.09 13.42
#